data_AF-A0AAE1JBM7-F1
#
_entry.id   AF-A0AAE1JBM7-F1
#
_cell.length_a   1.000
_cell.length_b   1.000
_cell.length_c   1.000
_cell.angle_alpha   90.00
_cell.angle_beta   90.00
_cell.angle_gamma   90.00
#
_symmetry.space_group_name_H-M   'P 1'
#
loop_
_entity.id
_entity.type
_entity.pdbx_description
1 polymer ?
#
loop_
_entity_poly.entity_id
_entity_poly.type
_entity_poly.pdbx_seq_one_letter_code
_entity_poly.pdbx_strand_id
1 'polypeptide(L)'
;MDSDTEDTKSQVENTEHPLGLEPLTKKAKKKKKRERPPVQAKVRVLNDHPEKIPPIVGYFPSGFDPQKNLDNDSESTNIKVYRNKKMPKRLQLVVSPNGSSVDFVGTSYSGEATAGQKCMYALGVFDKETHSLKVVPIAANKIFRLDPKVRGLEYSDKEPENSTPAELTAKERADKAREATLLWGTKSSIRKAKKIQALRQEGDPESQKELDLKLKNVLVNKQALESTEAHISRNIPPHDVSATTPEKAYPLEKIIPNVEWDYLQDIYNLLQQDGADFNGYPTFICNRIERLEKIKDESEKRKVCCIFSYINHLLKFKEQHTVDCSPSAKAHKIPSIVRHRFSLMFSLPDSKWLPIEKINLLICYILVLTLFSDEFRTSYVDIAKDLKLSLLPVRQHYESLGCKIVRDGRLYYATLPVPLHFPELKQKYKRKRT
;
A
#
# COMPACT_ATOMS: atom_id res chain seq x y z
N MET A 1 14.69 71.54 18.04
CA MET A 1 14.31 72.54 17.03
C MET A 1 15.37 72.46 15.96
N ASP A 2 14.91 72.36 14.71
CA ASP A 2 15.63 72.62 13.47
C ASP A 2 16.84 71.72 13.12
N SER A 3 17.08 71.30 11.87
CA SER A 3 16.23 71.11 10.67
C SER A 3 17.09 70.49 9.56
N ASP A 4 16.60 69.44 8.89
CA ASP A 4 16.96 69.01 7.51
C ASP A 4 18.46 68.68 7.20
N THR A 5 18.87 67.95 6.14
CA THR A 5 18.18 67.45 4.93
C THR A 5 18.86 66.15 4.41
N GLU A 6 18.04 65.24 3.87
CA GLU A 6 18.22 64.28 2.75
C GLU A 6 19.60 63.66 2.30
N ASP A 7 19.55 62.33 2.16
CA ASP A 7 19.86 61.53 0.94
C ASP A 7 21.22 60.88 0.53
N THR A 8 21.09 59.55 0.34
CA THR A 8 21.48 58.74 -0.84
C THR A 8 22.94 58.38 -1.15
N LYS A 9 23.41 57.34 -0.43
CA LYS A 9 23.90 56.04 -0.93
C LYS A 9 24.43 55.92 -2.39
N SER A 10 25.74 55.65 -2.52
CA SER A 10 26.47 54.73 -3.45
C SER A 10 27.92 55.27 -3.65
N GLN A 11 28.98 54.53 -4.03
CA GLN A 11 29.19 53.15 -4.50
C GLN A 11 30.69 52.79 -4.25
N VAL A 12 31.03 51.54 -3.94
CA VAL A 12 32.43 51.01 -3.83
C VAL A 12 32.36 49.51 -4.20
N GLU A 13 33.24 48.89 -4.99
CA GLU A 13 34.25 49.34 -5.97
C GLU A 13 34.65 48.10 -6.83
N ASN A 14 35.28 48.30 -8.00
CA ASN A 14 35.74 47.21 -8.88
C ASN A 14 37.01 46.55 -8.33
N THR A 15 37.28 45.28 -8.69
CA THR A 15 38.68 44.84 -8.90
C THR A 15 38.80 43.70 -9.92
N GLU A 16 39.86 43.78 -10.75
CA GLU A 16 40.10 42.97 -11.95
C GLU A 16 41.56 42.43 -11.99
N HIS A 17 42.02 41.58 -12.93
CA HIS A 17 41.29 41.01 -14.08
C HIS A 17 41.53 39.50 -14.35
N PRO A 18 42.73 38.97 -14.70
CA PRO A 18 42.71 37.92 -15.73
C PRO A 18 43.65 36.71 -15.52
N LEU A 19 43.40 35.66 -16.31
CA LEU A 19 44.36 35.12 -17.29
C LEU A 19 43.59 34.22 -18.26
N GLY A 20 43.68 34.47 -19.56
CA GLY A 20 42.97 33.70 -20.59
C GLY A 20 43.90 33.20 -21.68
N LEU A 21 43.35 32.44 -22.64
CA LEU A 21 43.85 32.26 -24.01
C LEU A 21 42.72 31.62 -24.86
N GLU A 22 42.54 32.08 -26.10
CA GLU A 22 41.38 31.73 -26.96
C GLU A 22 41.54 30.39 -27.73
N PRO A 23 40.55 29.99 -28.58
CA PRO A 23 40.63 30.42 -29.99
C PRO A 23 39.30 30.74 -30.72
N LEU A 24 39.23 31.94 -31.30
CA LEU A 24 38.80 32.28 -32.68
C LEU A 24 37.69 31.47 -33.42
N THR A 25 36.49 32.06 -33.44
CA THR A 25 35.60 32.30 -34.62
C THR A 25 35.06 31.16 -35.51
N LYS A 26 33.73 31.15 -35.68
CA LYS A 26 33.05 31.32 -37.01
C LYS A 26 31.59 31.76 -36.83
N LYS A 27 31.17 32.82 -37.54
CA LYS A 27 29.86 33.48 -37.37
C LYS A 27 28.75 32.78 -38.16
N ALA A 28 27.73 32.25 -37.47
CA ALA A 28 26.44 31.91 -38.08
C ALA A 28 25.41 33.01 -37.79
N LYS A 29 24.90 33.69 -38.82
CA LYS A 29 23.87 34.75 -38.68
C LYS A 29 22.55 34.14 -38.17
N LYS A 30 22.28 34.24 -36.86
CA LYS A 30 20.96 33.96 -36.28
C LYS A 30 19.90 34.85 -36.96
N LYS A 31 19.08 34.27 -37.85
CA LYS A 31 17.87 34.95 -38.35
C LYS A 31 16.99 35.28 -37.14
N LYS A 32 16.75 36.57 -36.87
CA LYS A 32 15.81 37.03 -35.84
C LYS A 32 14.46 36.39 -36.11
N LYS A 33 14.05 35.45 -35.27
CA LYS A 33 12.73 34.81 -35.36
C LYS A 33 11.72 35.91 -35.03
N ARG A 34 10.95 36.40 -36.01
CA ARG A 34 9.86 37.37 -35.77
C ARG A 34 8.90 36.71 -34.78
N GLU A 35 8.88 37.19 -33.55
CA GLU A 35 7.83 36.84 -32.59
C GLU A 35 6.51 37.32 -33.19
N ARG A 36 5.61 36.37 -33.44
CA ARG A 36 4.26 36.68 -33.90
C ARG A 36 3.45 37.11 -32.67
N PRO A 37 2.66 38.18 -32.75
CA PRO A 37 1.85 38.61 -31.62
C PRO A 37 0.90 37.47 -31.18
N PRO A 38 0.56 37.39 -29.88
CA PRO A 38 -0.29 36.34 -29.35
C PRO A 38 -1.66 36.40 -30.03
N VAL A 39 -2.01 35.33 -30.74
CA VAL A 39 -3.27 35.25 -31.49
C VAL A 39 -4.41 35.02 -30.50
N GLN A 40 -5.20 36.08 -30.24
CA GLN A 40 -6.45 35.95 -29.51
C GLN A 40 -7.45 35.21 -30.40
N ALA A 41 -7.83 33.99 -30.00
CA ALA A 41 -8.69 33.11 -30.77
C ALA A 41 -9.98 32.78 -30.02
N LYS A 42 -11.11 32.79 -30.71
CA LYS A 42 -12.40 32.40 -30.12
C LYS A 42 -12.51 30.88 -30.09
N VAL A 43 -12.33 30.28 -28.91
CA VAL A 43 -12.43 28.84 -28.71
C VAL A 43 -13.90 28.40 -28.64
N ARG A 44 -14.26 27.36 -29.39
CA ARG A 44 -15.56 26.68 -29.35
C ARG A 44 -15.33 25.17 -29.21
N VAL A 45 -15.76 24.59 -28.10
CA VAL A 45 -15.82 23.14 -27.93
C VAL A 45 -17.14 22.65 -28.49
N LEU A 46 -17.10 21.67 -29.40
CA LEU A 46 -18.28 20.99 -29.92
C LEU A 46 -18.46 19.69 -29.13
N ASN A 47 -19.63 19.54 -28.51
CA ASN A 47 -19.97 18.35 -27.75
C ASN A 47 -20.44 17.21 -28.67
N ASP A 48 -20.47 16.00 -28.11
CA ASP A 48 -20.88 14.78 -28.80
C ASP A 48 -22.33 14.90 -29.32
N HIS A 49 -22.56 14.65 -30.61
CA HIS A 49 -23.88 14.74 -31.24
C HIS A 49 -24.41 13.32 -31.49
N PRO A 50 -25.64 12.96 -31.08
CA PRO A 50 -26.12 11.58 -31.11
C PRO A 50 -26.19 10.98 -32.54
N GLU A 51 -26.35 11.81 -33.56
CA GLU A 51 -26.44 11.41 -34.97
C GLU A 51 -25.09 11.42 -35.72
N LYS A 52 -24.00 11.87 -35.11
CA LYS A 52 -22.70 12.04 -35.77
C LYS A 52 -21.60 11.34 -34.99
N ILE A 53 -20.80 10.52 -35.67
CA ILE A 53 -19.65 9.87 -35.04
C ILE A 53 -18.54 10.92 -34.83
N PRO A 54 -17.96 11.05 -33.62
CA PRO A 54 -16.79 11.91 -33.39
C PRO A 54 -15.60 11.55 -34.29
N PRO A 55 -14.65 12.48 -34.53
CA PRO A 55 -13.46 12.18 -35.32
C PRO A 55 -12.70 10.98 -34.75
N ILE A 56 -12.35 10.04 -35.62
CA ILE A 56 -11.55 8.85 -35.29
C ILE A 56 -10.11 9.14 -35.70
N VAL A 57 -9.16 8.92 -34.81
CA VAL A 57 -7.73 9.06 -35.09
C VAL A 57 -7.10 7.68 -35.06
N GLY A 58 -6.49 7.25 -36.16
CA GLY A 58 -5.74 6.01 -36.24
C GLY A 58 -4.38 6.21 -36.90
N TYR A 59 -3.45 5.29 -36.65
CA TYR A 59 -2.10 5.33 -37.21
C TYR A 59 -1.66 3.94 -37.67
N PHE A 60 -0.86 3.90 -38.74
CA PHE A 60 -0.34 2.67 -39.34
C PHE A 60 1.10 2.42 -38.85
N PRO A 61 1.33 1.52 -37.86
CA PRO A 61 2.69 1.16 -37.42
C PRO A 61 3.55 0.53 -38.52
N SER A 62 2.93 0.02 -39.59
CA SER A 62 3.59 -0.51 -40.80
C SER A 62 4.23 0.57 -41.68
N GLY A 63 3.99 1.87 -41.42
CA GLY A 63 4.37 2.95 -42.34
C GLY A 63 3.53 3.00 -43.62
N PHE A 64 2.40 2.27 -43.66
CA PHE A 64 1.45 2.36 -44.77
C PHE A 64 0.86 3.77 -44.87
N ASP A 65 0.87 4.32 -46.07
CA ASP A 65 0.32 5.62 -46.39
C ASP A 65 -0.96 5.42 -47.22
N PRO A 66 -2.16 5.69 -46.66
CA PRO A 66 -3.42 5.49 -47.36
C PRO A 66 -3.64 6.46 -48.53
N GLN A 67 -2.78 7.49 -48.71
CA GLN A 67 -2.92 8.50 -49.74
C GLN A 67 -1.98 8.30 -50.94
N LYS A 68 -0.92 7.47 -50.82
CA LYS A 68 0.10 7.30 -51.88
C LYS A 68 -0.39 6.74 -53.21
N ASN A 69 -1.55 6.10 -53.25
CA ASN A 69 -2.10 5.48 -54.46
C ASN A 69 -3.24 6.31 -55.08
N LEU A 70 -3.49 7.54 -54.62
CA LEU A 70 -4.59 8.38 -55.12
C LEU A 70 -4.31 9.03 -56.49
N ASP A 71 -3.07 9.02 -56.97
CA ASP A 71 -2.67 9.65 -58.23
C ASP A 71 -2.90 8.78 -59.48
N ASN A 72 -3.27 7.51 -59.31
CA ASN A 72 -3.73 6.63 -60.38
C ASN A 72 -5.22 6.32 -60.21
N ASP A 73 -5.94 6.22 -61.31
CA ASP A 73 -7.42 6.12 -61.41
C ASP A 73 -8.01 4.77 -60.91
N SER A 74 -7.29 4.08 -60.03
CA SER A 74 -7.57 2.74 -59.51
C SER A 74 -8.09 2.77 -58.07
N GLU A 75 -9.41 2.76 -57.94
CA GLU A 75 -10.22 2.34 -56.77
C GLU A 75 -9.77 2.82 -55.37
N SER A 76 -10.52 3.78 -54.80
CA SER A 76 -10.23 4.41 -53.49
C SER A 76 -10.30 3.48 -52.26
N THR A 77 -9.29 3.56 -51.40
CA THR A 77 -9.19 2.84 -50.11
C THR A 77 -10.49 2.91 -49.29
N ASN A 78 -11.08 1.76 -48.98
CA ASN A 78 -12.35 1.66 -48.29
C ASN A 78 -12.15 1.77 -46.76
N ILE A 79 -12.88 2.66 -46.10
CA ILE A 79 -12.77 2.91 -44.65
C ILE A 79 -14.12 2.60 -44.00
N LYS A 80 -14.13 1.63 -43.07
CA LYS A 80 -15.34 1.19 -42.36
C LYS A 80 -15.17 1.29 -40.85
N VAL A 81 -16.25 1.65 -40.16
CA VAL A 81 -16.30 1.77 -38.70
C VAL A 81 -17.42 0.87 -38.19
N TYR A 82 -17.07 -0.08 -37.32
CA TYR A 82 -18.02 -0.97 -36.68
C TYR A 82 -18.17 -0.60 -35.20
N ARG A 83 -19.41 -0.64 -34.69
CA ARG A 83 -19.75 -0.44 -33.28
C ARG A 83 -20.39 -1.70 -32.72
N ASN A 84 -19.93 -2.17 -31.57
CA ASN A 84 -20.48 -3.38 -30.96
C ASN A 84 -21.90 -3.13 -30.43
N LYS A 85 -22.85 -4.01 -30.80
CA LYS A 85 -24.29 -3.90 -30.42
C LYS A 85 -24.54 -3.99 -28.91
N LYS A 86 -23.77 -4.79 -28.17
CA LYS A 86 -23.91 -4.97 -26.71
C LYS A 86 -23.09 -3.94 -25.92
N MET A 87 -21.98 -3.47 -26.49
CA MET A 87 -21.00 -2.59 -25.84
C MET A 87 -20.73 -1.35 -26.70
N PRO A 88 -21.59 -0.30 -26.68
CA PRO A 88 -21.52 0.81 -27.64
C PRO A 88 -20.24 1.65 -27.56
N LYS A 89 -19.47 1.56 -26.47
CA LYS A 89 -18.13 2.16 -26.31
C LYS A 89 -17.01 1.41 -27.05
N ARG A 90 -17.26 0.17 -27.49
CA ARG A 90 -16.33 -0.62 -28.31
C ARG A 90 -16.54 -0.29 -29.79
N LEU A 91 -15.49 0.24 -30.40
CA LEU A 91 -15.39 0.58 -31.81
C LEU A 91 -14.26 -0.23 -32.46
N GLN A 92 -14.40 -0.46 -33.75
CA GLN A 92 -13.39 -1.07 -34.61
C GLN A 92 -13.31 -0.28 -35.91
N LEU A 93 -12.12 0.21 -36.23
CA LEU A 93 -11.79 0.86 -37.50
C LEU A 93 -11.15 -0.18 -38.41
N VAL A 94 -11.64 -0.29 -39.64
CA VAL A 94 -11.08 -1.16 -40.68
C VAL A 94 -10.77 -0.31 -41.89
N VAL A 95 -9.52 -0.34 -42.34
CA VAL A 95 -9.05 0.31 -43.56
C VAL A 95 -8.61 -0.76 -44.54
N SER A 96 -9.32 -0.84 -45.66
CA SER A 96 -9.18 -1.87 -46.68
C SER A 96 -8.67 -1.21 -47.97
N PRO A 97 -7.37 -1.29 -48.28
CA PRO A 97 -6.86 -0.93 -49.61
C PRO A 97 -7.44 -1.88 -50.65
N ASN A 98 -7.84 -1.33 -51.80
CA ASN A 98 -8.26 -2.13 -52.94
C ASN A 98 -7.03 -2.74 -53.63
N GLY A 99 -7.21 -3.88 -54.31
CA GLY A 99 -6.09 -4.68 -54.84
C GLY A 99 -5.21 -5.39 -53.80
N SER A 100 -5.36 -5.10 -52.50
CA SER A 100 -4.62 -5.78 -51.41
C SER A 100 -5.45 -6.90 -50.77
N SER A 101 -4.78 -7.99 -50.38
CA SER A 101 -5.33 -9.05 -49.53
C SER A 101 -5.24 -8.74 -48.03
N VAL A 102 -4.75 -7.56 -47.65
CA VAL A 102 -4.54 -7.13 -46.25
C VAL A 102 -5.49 -5.99 -45.88
N ASP A 103 -6.24 -6.18 -44.79
CA ASP A 103 -7.02 -5.14 -44.13
C ASP A 103 -6.29 -4.65 -42.87
N PHE A 104 -6.22 -3.34 -42.68
CA PHE A 104 -5.66 -2.75 -41.47
C PHE A 104 -6.77 -2.56 -40.44
N VAL A 105 -6.65 -3.22 -39.29
CA VAL A 105 -7.70 -3.30 -38.28
C VAL A 105 -7.21 -2.72 -36.96
N GLY A 106 -7.98 -1.78 -36.41
CA GLY A 106 -7.72 -1.17 -35.11
C GLY A 106 -8.96 -1.21 -34.23
N THR A 107 -8.80 -1.40 -32.93
CA THR A 107 -9.92 -1.48 -31.98
C THR A 107 -9.76 -0.49 -30.82
N SER A 108 -10.85 -0.16 -30.15
CA SER A 108 -10.83 0.63 -28.91
C SER A 108 -10.70 -0.22 -27.63
N TYR A 109 -10.47 -1.54 -27.74
CA TYR A 109 -10.60 -2.48 -26.63
C TYR A 109 -9.59 -3.64 -26.56
N SER A 110 -8.80 -3.88 -27.61
CA SER A 110 -7.69 -4.84 -27.64
C SER A 110 -6.33 -4.16 -27.88
N GLY A 111 -5.23 -4.88 -27.63
CA GLY A 111 -3.87 -4.36 -27.81
C GLY A 111 -3.59 -3.12 -26.95
N GLU A 112 -2.95 -2.10 -27.54
CA GLU A 112 -2.62 -0.83 -26.88
C GLU A 112 -3.86 -0.13 -26.29
N ALA A 113 -5.03 -0.30 -26.89
CA ALA A 113 -6.27 0.30 -26.42
C ALA A 113 -6.75 -0.29 -25.07
N THR A 114 -6.28 -1.49 -24.67
CA THR A 114 -6.59 -2.09 -23.37
C THR A 114 -5.88 -1.38 -22.20
N ALA A 115 -4.83 -0.59 -22.47
CA ALA A 115 -4.11 0.14 -21.42
C ALA A 115 -5.01 1.19 -20.71
N GLY A 116 -4.86 1.26 -19.38
CA GLY A 116 -5.60 2.18 -18.52
C GLY A 116 -5.29 3.64 -18.89
N GLN A 117 -6.29 4.33 -19.42
CA GLN A 117 -6.08 5.61 -20.09
C GLN A 117 -6.17 6.79 -19.13
N LYS A 118 -5.05 7.52 -18.97
CA LYS A 118 -4.92 8.68 -18.09
C LYS A 118 -5.05 10.04 -18.80
N CYS A 119 -5.20 10.03 -20.12
CA CYS A 119 -5.19 11.23 -20.96
C CYS A 119 -6.48 11.36 -21.78
N MET A 120 -6.93 12.60 -22.03
CA MET A 120 -8.02 12.92 -22.93
C MET A 120 -7.48 13.52 -24.23
N TYR A 121 -8.03 13.10 -25.37
CA TYR A 121 -7.62 13.54 -26.70
C TYR A 121 -8.77 14.24 -27.43
N ALA A 122 -8.45 15.33 -28.11
CA ALA A 122 -9.38 16.10 -28.92
C ALA A 122 -8.68 16.61 -30.19
N LEU A 123 -9.44 16.73 -31.27
CA LEU A 123 -9.01 17.33 -32.53
C LEU A 123 -9.35 18.82 -32.52
N GLY A 124 -8.34 19.66 -32.73
CA GLY A 124 -8.50 21.12 -32.85
C GLY A 124 -8.33 21.59 -34.30
N VAL A 125 -9.32 22.27 -34.85
CA VAL A 125 -9.25 22.95 -36.16
C VAL A 125 -9.20 24.46 -35.91
N PHE A 126 -8.06 25.07 -36.21
CA PHE A 126 -7.88 26.52 -36.11
C PHE A 126 -8.01 27.18 -37.48
N ASP A 127 -9.03 28.03 -37.61
CA ASP A 127 -9.24 28.89 -38.76
C ASP A 127 -8.50 30.22 -38.53
N LYS A 128 -7.59 30.54 -39.46
CA LYS A 128 -6.72 31.73 -39.41
C LYS A 128 -7.43 33.00 -39.85
N GLU A 129 -8.47 32.89 -40.68
CA GLU A 129 -9.20 34.04 -41.22
C GLU A 129 -10.25 34.51 -40.21
N THR A 130 -11.01 33.56 -39.65
CA THR A 130 -12.02 33.87 -38.61
C THR A 130 -11.46 33.91 -37.19
N HIS A 131 -10.16 33.66 -37.01
CA HIS A 131 -9.49 33.55 -35.71
C HIS A 131 -10.25 32.64 -34.72
N SER A 132 -10.79 31.52 -35.20
CA SER A 132 -11.64 30.62 -34.41
C SER A 132 -11.03 29.23 -34.27
N LEU A 133 -11.03 28.70 -33.04
CA LEU A 133 -10.56 27.36 -32.72
C LEU A 133 -11.76 26.46 -32.40
N LYS A 134 -12.04 25.49 -33.26
CA LYS A 134 -13.07 24.46 -33.03
C LYS A 134 -12.40 23.22 -32.44
N VAL A 135 -12.81 22.78 -31.25
CA VAL A 135 -12.27 21.59 -30.57
C VAL A 135 -13.35 20.52 -30.49
N VAL A 136 -13.03 19.28 -30.89
CA VAL A 136 -13.94 18.14 -30.88
C VAL A 136 -13.25 16.94 -30.21
N PRO A 137 -13.85 16.28 -29.19
CA PRO A 137 -13.27 15.08 -28.60
C PRO A 137 -13.18 13.94 -29.63
N ILE A 138 -12.17 13.07 -29.53
CA ILE A 138 -12.04 11.93 -30.46
C ILE A 138 -12.90 10.72 -30.01
N ALA A 139 -13.31 9.89 -30.96
CA ALA A 139 -14.19 8.75 -30.73
C ALA A 139 -13.61 7.77 -29.70
N ALA A 140 -14.46 7.33 -28.76
CA ALA A 140 -14.09 6.48 -27.62
C ALA A 140 -12.93 7.04 -26.76
N ASN A 141 -12.52 8.31 -26.94
CA ASN A 141 -11.29 8.90 -26.43
C ASN A 141 -10.00 8.13 -26.84
N LYS A 142 -10.04 7.23 -27.83
CA LYS A 142 -8.92 6.31 -28.15
C LYS A 142 -8.26 6.66 -29.49
N ILE A 143 -6.95 6.50 -29.54
CA ILE A 143 -6.18 6.47 -30.78
C ILE A 143 -6.07 5.01 -31.23
N PHE A 144 -6.42 4.72 -32.48
CA PHE A 144 -6.51 3.38 -33.03
C PHE A 144 -5.20 2.98 -33.72
N ARG A 145 -4.43 2.09 -33.10
CA ARG A 145 -3.35 1.38 -33.80
C ARG A 145 -3.96 0.46 -34.86
N LEU A 146 -3.52 0.58 -36.11
CA LEU A 146 -4.06 -0.15 -37.26
C LEU A 146 -3.12 -1.28 -37.67
N ASP A 147 -3.32 -2.47 -37.10
CA ASP A 147 -2.47 -3.62 -37.36
C ASP A 147 -2.93 -4.39 -38.62
N PRO A 148 -2.01 -4.87 -39.48
CA PRO A 148 -2.35 -5.59 -40.71
C PRO A 148 -2.88 -7.00 -40.44
N LYS A 149 -4.04 -7.34 -41.02
CA LYS A 149 -4.67 -8.67 -41.00
C LYS A 149 -4.97 -9.14 -42.42
N VAL A 150 -4.56 -10.36 -42.77
CA VAL A 150 -4.79 -10.97 -44.09
C VAL A 150 -6.23 -11.47 -44.20
N ARG A 151 -6.94 -11.10 -45.27
CA ARG A 151 -8.31 -11.56 -45.56
C ARG A 151 -8.35 -13.08 -45.68
N GLY A 152 -9.35 -13.70 -45.05
CA GLY A 152 -9.58 -15.15 -45.08
C GLY A 152 -8.74 -15.96 -44.09
N LEU A 153 -7.78 -15.36 -43.38
CA LEU A 153 -7.11 -16.03 -42.26
C LEU A 153 -7.89 -15.80 -40.96
N GLU A 154 -8.29 -16.87 -40.28
CA GLU A 154 -8.93 -16.75 -38.96
C GLU A 154 -7.90 -16.31 -37.91
N TYR A 155 -7.82 -14.99 -37.69
CA TYR A 155 -7.17 -14.44 -36.52
C TYR A 155 -8.00 -14.80 -35.30
N SER A 156 -7.61 -15.89 -34.65
CA SER A 156 -8.02 -16.31 -33.31
C SER A 156 -7.56 -15.28 -32.26
N ASP A 157 -8.07 -14.05 -32.35
CA ASP A 157 -8.44 -13.27 -31.18
C ASP A 157 -9.56 -14.06 -30.49
N LYS A 158 -9.19 -15.16 -29.81
CA LYS A 158 -10.04 -15.89 -28.87
C LYS A 158 -10.30 -14.94 -27.72
N GLU A 159 -11.27 -14.05 -27.91
CA GLU A 159 -11.96 -13.38 -26.81
C GLU A 159 -12.38 -14.51 -25.88
N PRO A 160 -12.06 -14.45 -24.57
CA PRO A 160 -12.51 -15.48 -23.65
C PRO A 160 -14.03 -15.54 -23.72
N GLU A 161 -14.55 -16.64 -24.26
CA GLU A 161 -15.98 -16.93 -24.24
C GLU A 161 -16.41 -16.85 -22.77
N ASN A 162 -17.40 -15.99 -22.52
CA ASN A 162 -17.68 -15.32 -21.24
C ASN A 162 -16.83 -14.06 -20.97
N SER A 163 -17.16 -12.98 -21.69
CA SER A 163 -16.97 -11.58 -21.24
C SER A 163 -18.19 -11.02 -20.49
N THR A 164 -19.09 -11.88 -20.01
CA THR A 164 -19.66 -11.68 -18.67
C THR A 164 -18.57 -11.99 -17.65
N PRO A 165 -18.50 -11.34 -16.47
CA PRO A 165 -17.74 -11.86 -15.36
C PRO A 165 -18.45 -13.12 -14.85
N ALA A 166 -18.24 -14.25 -15.53
CA ALA A 166 -18.38 -15.54 -14.88
C ALA A 166 -17.42 -15.49 -13.68
N GLU A 167 -17.95 -15.61 -12.47
CA GLU A 167 -17.12 -15.72 -11.28
C GLU A 167 -16.33 -17.02 -11.38
N LEU A 168 -15.14 -16.95 -11.99
CA LEU A 168 -14.10 -17.96 -11.84
C LEU A 168 -14.01 -18.22 -10.34
N THR A 169 -14.28 -19.44 -9.93
CA THR A 169 -14.32 -19.79 -8.52
C THR A 169 -12.95 -19.49 -7.90
N ALA A 170 -12.91 -19.22 -6.59
CA ALA A 170 -11.64 -18.94 -5.91
C ALA A 170 -10.60 -20.06 -6.13
N LYS A 171 -11.08 -21.31 -6.33
CA LYS A 171 -10.28 -22.48 -6.67
C LYS A 171 -9.64 -22.36 -8.06
N GLU A 172 -10.44 -22.13 -9.11
CA GLU A 172 -9.93 -22.03 -10.49
C GLU A 172 -8.94 -20.86 -10.70
N ARG A 173 -9.15 -19.73 -10.02
CA ARG A 173 -8.18 -18.62 -10.04
C ARG A 173 -6.86 -19.02 -9.36
N ALA A 174 -6.93 -19.70 -8.21
CA ALA A 174 -5.75 -20.15 -7.50
C ALA A 174 -4.98 -21.24 -8.28
N ASP A 175 -5.68 -22.14 -8.96
CA ASP A 175 -5.06 -23.19 -9.78
C ASP A 175 -4.37 -22.58 -11.02
N LYS A 176 -5.02 -21.69 -11.77
CA LYS A 176 -4.38 -20.97 -12.90
C LYS A 176 -3.20 -20.09 -12.48
N ALA A 177 -3.30 -19.38 -11.34
CA ALA A 177 -2.19 -18.59 -10.81
C ALA A 177 -1.00 -19.48 -10.38
N ARG A 178 -1.28 -20.68 -9.84
CA ARG A 178 -0.25 -21.68 -9.51
C ARG A 178 0.42 -22.24 -10.76
N GLU A 179 -0.33 -22.56 -11.80
CA GLU A 179 0.21 -23.02 -13.09
C GLU A 179 1.14 -21.97 -13.72
N ALA A 180 0.72 -20.71 -13.78
CA ALA A 180 1.57 -19.61 -14.21
C ALA A 180 2.85 -19.46 -13.35
N THR A 181 2.74 -19.69 -12.04
CA THR A 181 3.89 -19.69 -11.11
C THR A 181 4.83 -20.89 -11.33
N LEU A 182 4.33 -22.03 -11.80
CA LEU A 182 5.14 -23.20 -12.14
C LEU A 182 5.84 -23.05 -13.51
N LEU A 183 5.19 -22.38 -14.47
CA LEU A 183 5.70 -22.16 -15.83
C LEU A 183 6.70 -21.00 -15.92
N TRP A 184 6.43 -19.88 -15.25
CA TRP A 184 7.20 -18.62 -15.39
C TRP A 184 7.72 -18.06 -14.06
N GLY A 185 7.58 -18.80 -12.96
CA GLY A 185 8.08 -18.38 -11.65
C GLY A 185 9.60 -18.47 -11.50
N THR A 186 10.12 -17.83 -10.45
CA THR A 186 11.53 -18.00 -10.06
C THR A 186 11.74 -19.38 -9.42
N LYS A 187 12.99 -19.87 -9.41
CA LYS A 187 13.37 -21.15 -8.78
C LYS A 187 12.93 -21.26 -7.31
N SER A 188 12.78 -20.13 -6.61
CA SER A 188 12.25 -20.06 -5.24
C SER A 188 10.71 -20.16 -5.20
N SER A 189 9.98 -19.43 -6.05
CA SER A 189 8.52 -19.50 -6.08
C SER A 189 8.01 -20.85 -6.59
N ILE A 190 8.68 -21.45 -7.58
CA ILE A 190 8.39 -22.82 -8.06
C ILE A 190 8.54 -23.84 -6.92
N ARG A 191 9.62 -23.77 -6.12
CA ARG A 191 9.82 -24.65 -4.96
C ARG A 191 8.69 -24.49 -3.92
N LYS A 192 8.27 -23.25 -3.63
CA LYS A 192 7.15 -22.97 -2.71
C LYS A 192 5.83 -23.52 -3.26
N ALA A 193 5.53 -23.30 -4.54
CA ALA A 193 4.33 -23.82 -5.20
C ALA A 193 4.27 -25.36 -5.17
N LYS A 194 5.38 -26.04 -5.49
CA LYS A 194 5.49 -27.51 -5.39
C LYS A 194 5.34 -28.01 -3.96
N LYS A 195 5.91 -27.34 -2.95
CA LYS A 195 5.73 -27.72 -1.54
C LYS A 195 4.28 -27.58 -1.08
N ILE A 196 3.58 -26.51 -1.48
CA ILE A 196 2.15 -26.32 -1.20
C ILE A 196 1.29 -27.36 -1.93
N GLN A 197 1.69 -27.81 -3.12
CA GLN A 197 1.02 -28.88 -3.85
C GLN A 197 1.18 -30.24 -3.17
N ALA A 198 2.39 -30.60 -2.72
CA ALA A 198 2.64 -31.84 -1.99
C ALA A 198 1.80 -31.93 -0.70
N LEU A 199 1.75 -30.84 0.09
CA LEU A 199 0.92 -30.74 1.30
C LEU A 199 -0.60 -30.86 1.02
N ARG A 200 -1.05 -30.63 -0.22
CA ARG A 200 -2.45 -30.84 -0.64
C ARG A 200 -2.69 -32.25 -1.17
N GLN A 201 -1.66 -32.94 -1.64
CA GLN A 201 -1.72 -34.33 -2.09
C GLN A 201 -1.60 -35.33 -0.92
N GLU A 202 -0.91 -34.96 0.17
CA GLU A 202 -0.97 -35.71 1.45
C GLU A 202 -2.38 -35.71 2.07
N GLY A 203 -3.29 -34.85 1.61
CA GLY A 203 -4.71 -34.82 1.98
C GLY A 203 -5.61 -35.78 1.18
N ASP A 204 -5.08 -36.88 0.64
CA ASP A 204 -5.86 -37.89 -0.07
C ASP A 204 -6.80 -38.66 0.89
N PRO A 205 -8.04 -38.99 0.49
CA PRO A 205 -9.07 -39.51 1.40
C PRO A 205 -8.84 -40.98 1.84
N GLU A 206 -7.86 -41.68 1.28
CA GLU A 206 -7.43 -43.00 1.76
C GLU A 206 -6.41 -42.87 2.91
N SER A 207 -5.45 -41.95 2.80
CA SER A 207 -4.46 -41.64 3.85
C SER A 207 -5.12 -41.18 5.16
N GLN A 208 -6.25 -40.46 5.08
CA GLN A 208 -7.03 -40.07 6.26
C GLN A 208 -7.62 -41.27 7.02
N LYS A 209 -8.01 -42.36 6.35
CA LYS A 209 -8.61 -43.53 7.02
C LYS A 209 -7.59 -44.31 7.86
N GLU A 210 -6.36 -44.42 7.38
CA GLU A 210 -5.28 -45.07 8.13
C GLU A 210 -4.80 -44.21 9.31
N LEU A 211 -4.81 -42.88 9.15
CA LEU A 211 -4.53 -41.94 10.22
C LEU A 211 -5.63 -41.92 11.29
N ASP A 212 -6.92 -41.96 10.92
CA ASP A 212 -8.04 -42.04 11.88
C ASP A 212 -8.03 -43.34 12.69
N LEU A 213 -7.61 -44.46 12.10
CA LEU A 213 -7.40 -45.73 12.81
C LEU A 213 -6.26 -45.62 13.84
N LYS A 214 -5.19 -44.91 13.53
CA LYS A 214 -4.08 -44.66 14.47
C LYS A 214 -4.42 -43.59 15.51
N LEU A 215 -5.26 -42.60 15.18
CA LEU A 215 -5.70 -41.54 16.08
C LEU A 215 -6.65 -42.05 17.18
N LYS A 216 -7.43 -43.11 16.91
CA LYS A 216 -8.29 -43.74 17.94
C LYS A 216 -7.51 -44.40 19.08
N ASN A 217 -6.23 -44.73 18.89
CA ASN A 217 -5.37 -45.37 19.89
C ASN A 217 -4.52 -44.38 20.70
N VAL A 218 -4.61 -43.07 20.46
CA VAL A 218 -3.97 -42.06 21.31
C VAL A 218 -5.03 -41.08 21.80
N LEU A 219 -5.34 -41.15 23.10
CA LEU A 219 -6.31 -40.30 23.78
C LEU A 219 -5.77 -38.86 23.94
N VAL A 220 -5.57 -38.15 22.83
CA VAL A 220 -5.12 -36.75 22.82
C VAL A 220 -6.31 -35.84 23.16
N ASN A 221 -6.17 -35.06 24.23
CA ASN A 221 -7.20 -34.11 24.68
C ASN A 221 -7.52 -33.06 23.61
N LYS A 222 -8.59 -33.28 22.83
CA LYS A 222 -9.10 -32.34 21.80
C LYS A 222 -9.26 -30.91 22.32
N GLN A 223 -9.63 -30.76 23.59
CA GLN A 223 -9.80 -29.48 24.29
C GLN A 223 -8.52 -28.61 24.33
N ALA A 224 -7.32 -29.21 24.27
CA ALA A 224 -6.05 -28.48 24.22
C ALA A 224 -5.72 -27.93 22.83
N LEU A 225 -6.12 -28.63 21.76
CA LEU A 225 -5.91 -28.17 20.38
C LEU A 225 -6.93 -27.08 19.99
N GLU A 226 -8.21 -27.30 20.29
CA GLU A 226 -9.27 -26.31 20.02
C GLU A 226 -9.05 -24.99 20.78
N SER A 227 -8.49 -25.03 22.00
CA SER A 227 -8.13 -23.82 22.73
C SER A 227 -6.93 -23.09 22.10
N THR A 228 -5.90 -23.79 21.61
CA THR A 228 -4.79 -23.13 20.90
C THR A 228 -5.23 -22.43 19.61
N GLU A 229 -6.09 -23.04 18.79
CA GLU A 229 -6.60 -22.41 17.57
C GLU A 229 -7.54 -21.23 17.88
N ALA A 230 -8.42 -21.39 18.88
CA ALA A 230 -9.27 -20.29 19.35
C ALA A 230 -8.43 -19.12 19.92
N HIS A 231 -7.28 -19.38 20.54
CA HIS A 231 -6.42 -18.32 21.10
C HIS A 231 -5.64 -17.57 20.02
N ILE A 232 -5.19 -18.25 18.95
CA ILE A 232 -4.60 -17.60 17.77
C ILE A 232 -5.59 -16.61 17.13
N SER A 233 -6.89 -16.94 17.08
CA SER A 233 -7.92 -16.04 16.54
C SER A 233 -8.21 -14.78 17.40
N ARG A 234 -7.74 -14.71 18.65
CA ARG A 234 -8.04 -13.61 19.58
C ARG A 234 -7.04 -12.44 19.53
N ASN A 235 -5.96 -12.54 18.76
CA ASN A 235 -4.88 -11.55 18.71
C ASN A 235 -4.21 -11.28 20.08
N ILE A 236 -4.04 -12.32 20.90
CA ILE A 236 -3.44 -12.23 22.25
C ILE A 236 -1.94 -12.61 22.18
N PRO A 237 -1.04 -11.94 22.93
CA PRO A 237 0.37 -12.35 23.06
C PRO A 237 0.53 -13.75 23.70
N PRO A 238 1.73 -14.36 23.63
CA PRO A 238 2.05 -15.58 24.35
C PRO A 238 1.78 -15.43 25.85
N HIS A 239 0.94 -16.31 26.38
CA HIS A 239 0.46 -16.27 27.76
C HIS A 239 0.43 -17.67 28.37
N ASP A 240 0.35 -17.73 29.69
CA ASP A 240 0.14 -18.95 30.48
C ASP A 240 -1.11 -18.79 31.34
N VAL A 241 -2.15 -19.58 31.04
CA VAL A 241 -3.43 -19.55 31.76
C VAL A 241 -3.31 -20.13 33.17
N SER A 242 -2.31 -21.00 33.40
CA SER A 242 -2.06 -21.69 34.67
C SER A 242 -1.15 -20.93 35.62
N ALA A 243 -0.64 -19.77 35.20
CA ALA A 243 0.21 -18.92 36.04
C ALA A 243 -0.46 -18.56 37.36
N THR A 244 0.31 -18.57 38.44
CA THR A 244 -0.10 -18.16 39.79
C THR A 244 0.37 -16.76 40.18
N THR A 245 1.17 -16.10 39.34
CA THR A 245 1.58 -14.69 39.49
C THR A 245 1.35 -13.90 38.20
N PRO A 246 1.05 -12.58 38.27
CA PRO A 246 0.78 -11.76 37.08
C PRO A 246 1.96 -11.73 36.09
N GLU A 247 3.19 -11.79 36.61
CA GLU A 247 4.43 -11.84 35.82
C GLU A 247 4.56 -13.09 34.96
N LYS A 248 4.12 -14.24 35.48
CA LYS A 248 4.18 -15.52 34.76
C LYS A 248 3.03 -15.67 33.76
N ALA A 249 1.93 -14.92 33.95
CA ALA A 249 0.77 -14.95 33.07
C ALA A 249 1.10 -14.50 31.63
N TYR A 250 2.09 -13.61 31.46
CA TYR A 250 2.60 -13.17 30.16
C TYR A 250 4.13 -13.25 30.12
N PRO A 251 4.74 -14.43 29.85
CA PRO A 251 6.18 -14.64 30.00
C PRO A 251 7.01 -13.66 29.16
N LEU A 252 7.73 -12.75 29.84
CA LEU A 252 8.39 -11.61 29.21
C LEU A 252 9.44 -12.02 28.17
N GLU A 253 10.17 -13.13 28.39
CA GLU A 253 11.14 -13.71 27.46
C GLU A 253 10.51 -14.15 26.11
N LYS A 254 9.23 -14.54 26.11
CA LYS A 254 8.50 -14.88 24.88
C LYS A 254 8.09 -13.62 24.10
N ILE A 255 7.90 -12.50 24.81
CA ILE A 255 7.51 -11.19 24.26
C ILE A 255 8.75 -10.46 23.70
N ILE A 256 9.80 -10.32 24.52
CA ILE A 256 11.10 -9.73 24.20
C ILE A 256 12.17 -10.82 24.40
N PRO A 257 12.69 -11.44 23.32
CA PRO A 257 13.72 -12.48 23.42
C PRO A 257 15.03 -11.92 23.97
N ASN A 258 15.77 -12.74 24.71
CA ASN A 258 17.03 -12.35 25.38
C ASN A 258 18.04 -11.64 24.45
N VAL A 259 18.10 -12.03 23.17
CA VAL A 259 18.97 -11.42 22.14
C VAL A 259 18.64 -9.96 21.83
N GLU A 260 17.41 -9.50 22.11
CA GLU A 260 16.98 -8.12 21.80
C GLU A 260 17.28 -7.13 22.93
N TRP A 261 17.48 -7.59 24.17
CA TRP A 261 17.71 -6.72 25.34
C TRP A 261 18.97 -5.88 25.23
N ASP A 262 20.01 -6.38 24.57
CA ASP A 262 21.24 -5.61 24.34
C ASP A 262 21.04 -4.43 23.37
N TYR A 263 20.00 -4.47 22.54
CA TYR A 263 19.67 -3.43 21.57
C TYR A 263 18.61 -2.42 22.07
N LEU A 264 18.12 -2.58 23.31
CA LEU A 264 17.01 -1.80 23.90
C LEU A 264 17.46 -0.87 25.03
N GLN A 265 18.74 -0.48 25.03
CA GLN A 265 19.35 0.32 26.10
C GLN A 265 19.32 1.84 25.81
N ASP A 266 18.65 2.30 24.75
CA ASP A 266 18.58 3.71 24.36
C ASP A 266 18.03 4.62 25.46
N ILE A 267 16.93 4.23 26.13
CA ILE A 267 16.37 5.00 27.26
C ILE A 267 17.27 4.92 28.51
N TYR A 268 17.88 3.76 28.78
CA TYR A 268 18.80 3.60 29.92
C TYR A 268 20.04 4.48 29.77
N ASN A 269 20.64 4.47 28.57
CA ASN A 269 21.82 5.28 28.25
C ASN A 269 21.49 6.78 28.22
N LEU A 270 20.29 7.16 27.77
CA LEU A 270 19.83 8.55 27.80
C LEU A 270 19.62 9.04 29.24
N LEU A 271 19.09 8.20 30.13
CA LEU A 271 18.89 8.53 31.56
C LEU A 271 20.21 8.71 32.34
N GLN A 272 21.33 8.19 31.83
CA GLN A 272 22.67 8.42 32.39
C GLN A 272 23.30 9.74 31.91
N GLN A 273 22.67 10.48 31.00
CA GLN A 273 23.20 11.76 30.49
C GLN A 273 22.60 12.94 31.25
N ASP A 274 23.46 13.85 31.73
CA ASP A 274 23.03 15.10 32.34
C ASP A 274 22.22 15.94 31.34
N GLY A 275 20.98 16.30 31.70
CA GLY A 275 20.09 17.10 30.84
C GLY A 275 19.31 16.30 29.78
N ALA A 276 19.05 15.02 30.02
CA ALA A 276 18.27 14.13 29.15
C ALA A 276 16.92 14.73 28.66
N ASP A 277 16.80 14.97 27.35
CA ASP A 277 15.55 15.45 26.73
C ASP A 277 14.65 14.29 26.30
N PHE A 278 13.46 14.21 26.90
CA PHE A 278 12.44 13.22 26.59
C PHE A 278 11.25 13.76 25.78
N ASN A 279 11.26 15.02 25.32
CA ASN A 279 10.14 15.63 24.60
C ASN A 279 9.74 14.91 23.29
N GLY A 280 10.62 14.07 22.72
CA GLY A 280 10.33 13.24 21.54
C GLY A 280 9.65 11.89 21.82
N TYR A 281 9.50 11.51 23.09
CA TYR A 281 8.99 10.20 23.52
C TYR A 281 7.46 10.20 23.76
N PRO A 282 6.82 9.01 23.73
CA PRO A 282 5.42 8.83 24.14
C PRO A 282 5.10 9.40 25.53
N THR A 283 3.92 10.01 25.67
CA THR A 283 3.37 10.59 26.91
C THR A 283 3.44 9.60 28.08
N PHE A 284 3.14 8.32 27.82
CA PHE A 284 3.20 7.24 28.78
C PHE A 284 4.58 7.10 29.43
N ILE A 285 5.64 7.21 28.63
CA ILE A 285 7.03 7.13 29.09
C ILE A 285 7.38 8.41 29.84
N CYS A 286 7.09 9.59 29.26
CA CYS A 286 7.41 10.88 29.86
C CYS A 286 6.86 11.02 31.30
N ASN A 287 5.61 10.63 31.52
CA ASN A 287 4.96 10.66 32.84
C ASN A 287 5.56 9.69 33.88
N ARG A 288 6.47 8.78 33.47
CA ARG A 288 7.02 7.70 34.32
C ARG A 288 8.52 7.81 34.56
N ILE A 289 9.22 8.75 33.92
CA ILE A 289 10.67 8.97 34.11
C ILE A 289 10.99 9.34 35.56
N GLU A 290 10.24 10.24 36.18
CA GLU A 290 10.44 10.59 37.59
C GLU A 290 10.28 9.41 38.56
N ARG A 291 9.55 8.35 38.17
CA ARG A 291 9.45 7.12 38.96
C ARG A 291 10.64 6.21 38.69
N LEU A 292 11.06 6.12 37.42
CA LEU A 292 12.21 5.35 36.95
C LEU A 292 13.54 5.81 37.60
N GLU A 293 13.73 7.12 37.77
CA GLU A 293 14.89 7.70 38.45
C GLU A 293 14.96 7.33 39.95
N LYS A 294 13.80 7.12 40.59
CA LYS A 294 13.70 6.78 42.02
C LYS A 294 13.93 5.29 42.31
N ILE A 295 14.05 4.44 41.28
CA ILE A 295 14.36 3.01 41.43
C ILE A 295 15.83 2.87 41.83
N LYS A 296 16.07 2.19 42.97
CA LYS A 296 17.42 1.98 43.52
C LYS A 296 18.13 0.75 42.95
N ASP A 297 17.40 -0.27 42.51
CA ASP A 297 18.00 -1.43 41.85
C ASP A 297 18.26 -1.12 40.37
N GLU A 298 19.53 -1.05 39.99
CA GLU A 298 19.97 -0.85 38.62
C GLU A 298 19.53 -2.00 37.67
N SER A 299 19.32 -3.22 38.20
CA SER A 299 18.82 -4.36 37.42
C SER A 299 17.36 -4.16 37.01
N GLU A 300 16.49 -3.86 37.99
CA GLU A 300 15.08 -3.51 37.74
C GLU A 300 14.94 -2.25 36.88
N LYS A 301 15.72 -1.20 37.18
CA LYS A 301 15.74 0.05 36.40
C LYS A 301 16.12 -0.21 34.95
N ARG A 302 17.19 -0.97 34.68
CA ARG A 302 17.58 -1.38 33.32
C ARG A 302 16.50 -2.21 32.63
N LYS A 303 15.84 -3.13 33.35
CA LYS A 303 14.72 -3.92 32.84
C LYS A 303 13.53 -3.05 32.42
N VAL A 304 13.12 -2.09 33.26
CA VAL A 304 12.03 -1.15 32.97
C VAL A 304 12.40 -0.20 31.82
N CYS A 305 13.63 0.30 31.75
CA CYS A 305 14.12 1.07 30.60
C CYS A 305 13.98 0.29 29.29
N CYS A 306 14.43 -0.98 29.25
CA CYS A 306 14.33 -1.81 28.04
C CYS A 306 12.88 -2.06 27.62
N ILE A 307 11.95 -2.19 28.58
CA ILE A 307 10.51 -2.29 28.32
C ILE A 307 9.98 -1.00 27.70
N PHE A 308 10.33 0.17 28.25
CA PHE A 308 9.95 1.48 27.68
C PHE A 308 10.52 1.68 26.26
N SER A 309 11.77 1.28 26.03
CA SER A 309 12.41 1.30 24.71
C SER A 309 11.64 0.46 23.70
N TYR A 310 11.26 -0.76 24.07
CA TYR A 310 10.48 -1.64 23.21
C TYR A 310 9.06 -1.10 22.94
N ILE A 311 8.40 -0.50 23.94
CA ILE A 311 7.12 0.22 23.77
C ILE A 311 7.27 1.37 22.77
N ASN A 312 8.32 2.19 22.90
CA ASN A 312 8.60 3.29 21.97
C ASN A 312 8.84 2.76 20.54
N HIS A 313 9.66 1.73 20.36
CA HIS A 313 9.86 1.12 19.05
C HIS A 313 8.57 0.54 18.44
N LEU A 314 7.72 -0.14 19.23
CA LEU A 314 6.42 -0.66 18.76
C LEU A 314 5.47 0.48 18.35
N LEU A 315 5.38 1.55 19.13
CA LEU A 315 4.56 2.73 18.82
C LEU A 315 5.04 3.40 17.52
N LYS A 316 6.34 3.68 17.39
CA LYS A 316 6.91 4.31 16.20
C LYS A 316 6.80 3.38 14.98
N PHE A 317 6.90 2.06 15.14
CA PHE A 317 6.64 1.07 14.08
C PHE A 317 5.17 1.12 13.61
N LYS A 318 4.20 1.16 14.54
CA LYS A 318 2.79 1.37 14.21
C LYS A 318 2.60 2.67 13.43
N GLU A 319 3.19 3.79 13.86
CA GLU A 319 3.11 5.06 13.14
C GLU A 319 3.73 5.00 11.74
N GLN A 320 4.88 4.34 11.57
CA GLN A 320 5.53 4.13 10.26
C GLN A 320 4.63 3.39 9.24
N HIS A 321 3.71 2.56 9.73
CA HIS A 321 2.74 1.82 8.93
C HIS A 321 1.33 2.44 8.89
N THR A 322 1.16 3.70 9.33
CA THR A 322 -0.08 4.48 9.19
C THR A 322 0.06 5.60 8.15
N VAL A 323 -1.06 6.08 7.61
CA VAL A 323 -1.06 7.13 6.56
C VAL A 323 -0.45 8.42 7.12
N ASP A 324 -0.88 8.79 8.34
CA ASP A 324 -0.45 9.97 9.08
C ASP A 324 0.84 9.73 9.87
N CYS A 325 1.86 9.22 9.18
CA CYS A 325 3.16 8.92 9.77
C CYS A 325 3.89 10.21 10.18
N SER A 326 4.06 10.38 11.50
CA SER A 326 4.64 11.57 12.12
C SER A 326 6.11 11.80 11.69
N PRO A 327 6.60 13.06 11.68
CA PRO A 327 8.03 13.33 11.42
C PRO A 327 8.95 12.60 12.42
N SER A 328 8.53 12.54 13.69
CA SER A 328 9.24 11.80 14.75
C SER A 328 9.33 10.30 14.45
N ALA A 329 8.24 9.67 13.99
CA ALA A 329 8.27 8.25 13.59
C ALA A 329 9.12 7.98 12.36
N LYS A 330 9.23 8.93 11.41
CA LYS A 330 10.14 8.81 10.26
C LYS A 330 11.61 8.96 10.65
N ALA A 331 11.91 9.80 11.64
CA ALA A 331 13.25 10.00 12.15
C ALA A 331 13.72 8.86 13.08
N HIS A 332 12.79 8.17 13.77
CA HIS A 332 13.14 7.13 14.75
C HIS A 332 13.81 5.91 14.11
N LYS A 333 15.06 5.66 14.52
CA LYS A 333 15.86 4.51 14.07
C LYS A 333 15.60 3.30 14.99
N ILE A 334 14.70 2.42 14.57
CA ILE A 334 14.50 1.13 15.23
C ILE A 334 15.69 0.21 14.90
N PRO A 335 16.33 -0.45 15.90
CA PRO A 335 17.39 -1.44 15.67
C PRO A 335 16.98 -2.50 14.65
N SER A 336 17.92 -2.90 13.79
CA SER A 336 17.64 -3.79 12.64
C SER A 336 17.04 -5.13 13.05
N ILE A 337 17.53 -5.73 14.15
CA ILE A 337 17.03 -6.99 14.70
C ILE A 337 15.57 -6.87 15.17
N VAL A 338 15.25 -5.85 15.97
CA VAL A 338 13.90 -5.55 16.48
C VAL A 338 12.95 -5.24 15.32
N ARG A 339 13.39 -4.42 14.34
CA ARG A 339 12.60 -4.10 13.14
C ARG A 339 12.31 -5.34 12.29
N HIS A 340 13.27 -6.27 12.18
CA HIS A 340 13.08 -7.52 11.46
C HIS A 340 12.02 -8.40 12.15
N ARG A 341 12.09 -8.56 13.48
CA ARG A 341 11.07 -9.28 14.27
C ARG A 341 9.69 -8.64 14.13
N PHE A 342 9.56 -7.33 14.26
CA PHE A 342 8.27 -6.64 14.07
C PHE A 342 7.70 -6.87 12.66
N SER A 343 8.56 -6.87 11.64
CA SER A 343 8.14 -7.16 10.27
C SER A 343 7.67 -8.61 10.08
N LEU A 344 8.28 -9.58 10.77
CA LEU A 344 7.83 -10.99 10.75
C LEU A 344 6.52 -11.22 11.52
N MET A 345 6.30 -10.50 12.61
CA MET A 345 5.14 -10.70 13.50
C MET A 345 3.89 -9.95 13.02
N PHE A 346 4.06 -8.70 12.57
CA PHE A 346 2.94 -7.78 12.31
C PHE A 346 2.77 -7.45 10.81
N SER A 347 3.84 -7.38 10.04
CA SER A 347 3.75 -7.01 8.62
C SER A 347 3.52 -8.21 7.69
N LEU A 348 2.97 -7.92 6.50
CA LEU A 348 2.92 -8.85 5.37
C LEU A 348 3.95 -8.41 4.33
N PRO A 349 4.67 -9.35 3.67
CA PRO A 349 5.78 -8.99 2.77
C PRO A 349 5.36 -8.12 1.58
N ASP A 350 4.09 -8.18 1.16
CA ASP A 350 3.56 -7.47 0.00
C ASP A 350 2.75 -6.21 0.35
N SER A 351 2.71 -5.80 1.63
CA SER A 351 1.90 -4.65 2.09
C SER A 351 2.71 -3.61 2.84
N LYS A 352 2.58 -2.34 2.42
CA LYS A 352 3.04 -1.17 3.18
C LYS A 352 2.22 -0.94 4.46
N TRP A 353 0.99 -1.45 4.51
CA TRP A 353 0.02 -1.23 5.60
C TRP A 353 -0.13 -2.49 6.46
N LEU A 354 -0.28 -2.32 7.77
CA LEU A 354 -0.57 -3.43 8.68
C LEU A 354 -2.05 -3.85 8.56
N PRO A 355 -2.38 -5.16 8.45
CA PRO A 355 -3.74 -5.65 8.59
C PRO A 355 -4.36 -5.30 9.95
N ILE A 356 -5.68 -5.14 10.02
CA ILE A 356 -6.38 -4.69 11.24
C ILE A 356 -6.14 -5.67 12.40
N GLU A 357 -6.13 -6.97 12.12
CA GLU A 357 -5.86 -8.04 13.08
C GLU A 357 -4.44 -7.92 13.65
N LYS A 358 -3.47 -7.57 12.79
CA LYS A 358 -2.06 -7.37 13.18
C LYS A 358 -1.84 -6.06 13.94
N ILE A 359 -2.59 -5.00 13.64
CA ILE A 359 -2.63 -3.77 14.44
C ILE A 359 -3.18 -4.08 15.84
N ASN A 360 -4.27 -4.84 15.93
CA ASN A 360 -4.86 -5.25 17.22
C ASN A 360 -3.87 -6.11 18.04
N LEU A 361 -3.20 -7.08 17.41
CA LEU A 361 -2.14 -7.86 18.04
C LEU A 361 -1.01 -6.95 18.55
N LEU A 362 -0.52 -6.02 17.73
CA LEU A 362 0.53 -5.06 18.12
C LEU A 362 0.10 -4.20 19.32
N ILE A 363 -1.14 -3.70 19.34
CA ILE A 363 -1.70 -2.98 20.48
C ILE A 363 -1.70 -3.87 21.72
N CYS A 364 -2.17 -5.11 21.64
CA CYS A 364 -2.17 -6.05 22.75
C CYS A 364 -0.76 -6.33 23.29
N TYR A 365 0.28 -6.40 22.44
CA TYR A 365 1.68 -6.47 22.89
C TYR A 365 2.11 -5.22 23.67
N ILE A 366 1.79 -4.02 23.17
CA ILE A 366 2.08 -2.76 23.89
C ILE A 366 1.39 -2.75 25.27
N LEU A 367 0.10 -3.11 25.34
CA LEU A 367 -0.65 -3.05 26.60
C LEU A 367 -0.10 -4.03 27.66
N VAL A 368 0.32 -5.24 27.26
CA VAL A 368 0.99 -6.18 28.19
C VAL A 368 2.30 -5.60 28.73
N LEU A 369 3.10 -4.95 27.88
CA LEU A 369 4.34 -4.29 28.33
C LEU A 369 4.07 -3.12 29.28
N THR A 370 2.98 -2.37 29.08
CA THR A 370 2.59 -1.31 30.02
C THR A 370 2.15 -1.86 31.38
N LEU A 371 1.61 -3.09 31.46
CA LEU A 371 1.35 -3.78 32.74
C LEU A 371 2.66 -4.07 33.49
N PHE A 372 3.67 -4.62 32.80
CA PHE A 372 4.98 -4.88 33.41
C PHE A 372 5.66 -3.62 33.93
N SER A 373 5.51 -2.48 33.24
CA SER A 373 6.13 -1.22 33.68
C SER A 373 5.44 -0.53 34.85
N ASP A 374 4.17 -0.85 35.14
CA ASP A 374 3.33 -0.24 36.18
C ASP A 374 2.93 -1.27 37.27
N GLU A 375 3.75 -2.30 37.50
CA GLU A 375 3.52 -3.32 38.55
C GLU A 375 2.11 -3.97 38.47
N PHE A 376 1.62 -4.21 37.25
CA PHE A 376 0.29 -4.73 36.94
C PHE A 376 -0.88 -3.85 37.41
N ARG A 377 -0.64 -2.55 37.63
CA ARG A 377 -1.65 -1.53 37.97
C ARG A 377 -1.54 -0.31 37.06
N THR A 378 -1.84 -0.49 35.77
CA THR A 378 -1.63 0.54 34.73
C THR A 378 -2.78 1.52 34.60
N SER A 379 -2.51 2.83 34.62
CA SER A 379 -3.44 3.85 34.11
C SER A 379 -3.35 3.91 32.59
N TYR A 380 -4.46 3.62 31.90
CA TYR A 380 -4.49 3.53 30.44
C TYR A 380 -4.80 4.85 29.72
N VAL A 381 -4.85 5.97 30.46
CA VAL A 381 -5.14 7.30 29.89
C VAL A 381 -4.00 7.80 29.00
N ASP A 382 -2.75 7.61 29.43
CA ASP A 382 -1.57 8.09 28.69
C ASP A 382 -1.35 7.29 27.41
N ILE A 383 -1.35 5.96 27.52
CA ILE A 383 -1.13 5.07 26.37
C ILE A 383 -2.24 5.19 25.32
N ALA A 384 -3.46 5.59 25.71
CA ALA A 384 -4.54 5.89 24.76
C ALA A 384 -4.22 7.11 23.87
N LYS A 385 -3.62 8.17 24.45
CA LYS A 385 -3.14 9.33 23.69
C LYS A 385 -2.06 8.91 22.69
N ASP A 386 -1.06 8.15 23.16
CA ASP A 386 0.08 7.73 22.34
C ASP A 386 -0.32 6.74 21.22
N LEU A 387 -1.27 5.85 21.49
CA LEU A 387 -1.85 4.97 20.47
C LEU A 387 -2.76 5.69 19.47
N LYS A 388 -3.17 6.94 19.77
CA LYS A 388 -4.21 7.72 19.08
C LYS A 388 -5.55 7.00 19.05
N LEU A 389 -5.95 6.43 20.18
CA LEU A 389 -7.21 5.70 20.37
C LEU A 389 -8.06 6.36 21.44
N SER A 390 -9.39 6.24 21.33
CA SER A 390 -10.28 6.59 22.43
C SER A 390 -10.17 5.57 23.57
N LEU A 391 -10.58 5.97 24.77
CA LEU A 391 -10.45 5.14 25.98
C LEU A 391 -11.23 3.81 25.91
N LEU A 392 -12.30 3.73 25.10
CA LEU A 392 -13.16 2.54 25.00
C LEU A 392 -12.49 1.36 24.26
N PRO A 393 -11.92 1.53 23.04
CA PRO A 393 -11.09 0.49 22.42
C PRO A 393 -9.94 0.01 23.30
N VAL A 394 -9.18 0.92 23.92
CA VAL A 394 -8.05 0.57 24.79
C VAL A 394 -8.53 -0.29 25.97
N ARG A 395 -9.65 0.10 26.60
CA ARG A 395 -10.31 -0.70 27.63
C ARG A 395 -10.71 -2.09 27.13
N GLN A 396 -11.32 -2.20 25.95
CA GLN A 396 -11.71 -3.48 25.35
C GLN A 396 -10.49 -4.38 25.09
N HIS A 397 -9.36 -3.82 24.66
CA HIS A 397 -8.11 -4.57 24.51
C HIS A 397 -7.59 -5.09 25.85
N TYR A 398 -7.60 -4.28 26.93
CA TYR A 398 -7.28 -4.76 28.28
C TYR A 398 -8.21 -5.88 28.76
N GLU A 399 -9.53 -5.73 28.57
CA GLU A 399 -10.51 -6.77 28.90
C GLU A 399 -10.26 -8.05 28.08
N SER A 400 -9.86 -7.94 26.81
CA SER A 400 -9.48 -9.09 25.97
C SER A 400 -8.18 -9.80 26.40
N LEU A 401 -7.29 -9.10 27.10
CA LEU A 401 -6.08 -9.64 27.75
C LEU A 401 -6.38 -10.29 29.12
N GLY A 402 -7.64 -10.31 29.55
CA GLY A 402 -8.05 -10.83 30.86
C GLY A 402 -7.87 -9.85 32.01
N CYS A 403 -7.57 -8.57 31.73
CA CYS A 403 -7.47 -7.54 32.77
C CYS A 403 -8.85 -7.14 33.31
N LYS A 404 -8.94 -6.89 34.61
CA LYS A 404 -10.10 -6.24 35.25
C LYS A 404 -9.85 -4.74 35.34
N ILE A 405 -10.88 -3.96 35.04
CA ILE A 405 -10.83 -2.50 35.15
C ILE A 405 -11.34 -2.11 36.54
N VAL A 406 -10.43 -1.64 37.39
CA VAL A 406 -10.75 -1.14 38.72
C VAL A 406 -10.82 0.39 38.68
N ARG A 407 -11.88 0.95 39.26
CA ARG A 407 -11.99 2.40 39.45
C ARG A 407 -11.47 2.76 40.84
N ASP A 408 -10.50 3.67 40.89
CA ASP A 408 -10.01 4.25 42.14
C ASP A 408 -10.19 5.78 42.05
N GLY A 409 -11.12 6.29 42.87
CA GLY A 409 -11.61 7.67 42.82
C GLY A 409 -12.14 8.09 41.44
N ARG A 410 -11.40 8.97 40.76
CA ARG A 410 -11.70 9.49 39.41
C ARG A 410 -10.93 8.79 38.30
N LEU A 411 -9.97 7.91 38.62
CA LEU A 411 -9.10 7.24 37.67
C LEU A 411 -9.52 5.78 37.46
N TYR A 412 -9.24 5.26 36.27
CA TYR A 412 -9.47 3.86 35.91
C TYR A 412 -8.13 3.17 35.69
N TYR A 413 -7.93 2.04 36.37
CA TYR A 413 -6.73 1.23 36.30
C TYR A 413 -7.06 -0.12 35.69
N ALA A 414 -6.21 -0.59 34.78
CA ALA A 414 -6.21 -1.98 34.37
C ALA A 414 -5.36 -2.78 35.37
N THR A 415 -5.93 -3.84 35.92
CA THR A 415 -5.23 -4.79 36.80
C THR A 415 -5.33 -6.20 36.22
N LEU A 416 -4.29 -7.00 36.39
CA LEU A 416 -4.26 -8.37 35.88
C LEU A 416 -4.59 -9.37 37.03
N PRO A 417 -5.84 -9.85 37.15
CA PRO A 417 -6.17 -10.90 38.10
C PRO A 417 -5.54 -12.22 37.67
N VAL A 418 -5.32 -13.09 38.65
CA VAL A 418 -4.73 -14.41 38.45
C VAL A 418 -5.60 -15.45 39.17
N PRO A 419 -5.93 -16.62 38.58
CA PRO A 419 -5.56 -17.07 37.23
C PRO A 419 -6.18 -16.23 36.10
N LEU A 420 -5.62 -16.34 34.89
CA LEU A 420 -6.10 -15.60 33.72
C LEU A 420 -7.49 -16.08 33.30
N HIS A 421 -8.46 -15.16 33.31
CA HIS A 421 -9.80 -15.41 32.77
C HIS A 421 -10.06 -14.50 31.56
N PHE A 422 -10.09 -15.09 30.38
CA PHE A 422 -10.52 -14.40 29.17
C PHE A 422 -12.06 -14.29 29.11
N PRO A 423 -12.61 -13.16 28.63
CA PRO A 423 -14.05 -13.02 28.48
C PRO A 423 -14.61 -14.05 27.49
N GLU A 424 -15.73 -14.68 27.86
CA GLU A 424 -16.42 -15.61 26.98
C GLU A 424 -16.87 -14.92 25.70
N LEU A 425 -16.59 -15.56 24.55
CA LEU A 425 -17.07 -15.09 23.25
C LEU A 425 -18.59 -15.28 23.20
N LYS A 426 -19.34 -14.23 23.56
CA LYS A 426 -20.80 -14.18 23.39
C LYS A 426 -21.12 -14.43 21.92
N GLN A 427 -21.50 -15.67 21.59
CA GLN A 427 -21.97 -16.04 20.27
C GLN A 427 -23.10 -15.08 19.90
N LYS A 428 -22.92 -14.33 18.82
CA LYS A 428 -23.95 -13.40 18.33
C LYS A 428 -25.19 -14.23 18.03
N TYR A 429 -26.22 -14.11 18.86
CA TYR A 429 -27.52 -14.74 18.65
C TYR A 429 -27.95 -14.47 17.20
N LYS A 430 -28.02 -15.52 16.38
CA LYS A 430 -28.69 -15.46 15.08
C LYS A 430 -30.13 -15.08 15.37
N ARG A 431 -30.48 -13.81 15.16
CA ARG A 431 -31.88 -13.37 15.16
C ARG A 431 -32.62 -14.24 14.14
N LYS A 432 -33.46 -15.17 14.63
CA LYS A 432 -34.42 -15.85 13.78
C LYS A 432 -35.28 -14.76 13.14
N ARG A 433 -35.21 -14.66 11.81
CA ARG A 433 -36.24 -13.96 11.04
C ARG A 433 -37.50 -14.81 11.16
N THR A 434 -38.47 -14.33 11.93
CA THR A 434 -39.89 -14.59 11.73
C THR A 434 -40.36 -13.77 10.55
#